data_AF-A0A1A8G439-F1
#
_entry.id   AF-A0A1A8G439-F1
#
_cell.length_a   1.000
_cell.length_b   1.000
_cell.length_c   1.000
_cell.angle_alpha   90.00
_cell.angle_beta   90.00
_cell.angle_gamma   90.00
#
_symmetry.space_group_name_H-M   'P 1'
#
loop_
_entity.id
_entity.type
_entity.pdbx_description
1 polymer ?
#
loop_
_entity_poly.entity_id
_entity_poly.type
_entity_poly.pdbx_seq_one_letter_code
_entity_poly.pdbx_strand_id
1 'polypeptide(L)'
;MGKGKDAEEGDVRTKHKKEVKLKRLHTGAGGDPIKSSSSKTTKSQQKRDRSESPGKVRTLKTQEPLISTSRKSRTKKHSNDEESEGSQKKKAKRQTEKAVKKEEGGHPVSKKVKRTKEEIEEARQLKMKMKEEEEQNRWRWWEEKKYEDGVKWMSLEHNGPYFPPEYQPLPDDVSFYYNGKKVKLSLAAEEVALFFAQMLDHEYTTKQVFRENFFNDWRKEMTAEERSLIQQLEKCDFGELHNLHKAKVEARKNMSKEEKQALKEANQKITDEHGFCLLDRHKERIGNFKIEPPGLFRGRGEHPKQGMLKKRVQPEDVIINCSKDSHIPVPPAGHRWKEVRHDNTVTWLASWTENIQGSI
;
A
#
# COMPACT_ATOMS: atom_id res chain seq x y z
N MET A 1 80.96 -35.68 6.37
CA MET A 1 80.59 -35.99 7.77
C MET A 1 79.34 -35.19 8.11
N GLY A 2 78.38 -35.73 8.88
CA GLY A 2 77.03 -35.14 9.08
C GLY A 2 76.15 -35.33 7.83
N LYS A 3 74.90 -35.84 7.84
CA LYS A 3 73.76 -35.83 8.80
C LYS A 3 73.18 -34.41 9.01
N GLY A 4 71.90 -34.12 8.70
CA GLY A 4 70.85 -34.89 8.00
C GLY A 4 69.44 -34.64 8.58
N LYS A 5 68.41 -35.22 7.94
CA LYS A 5 66.97 -35.24 8.36
C LYS A 5 66.22 -33.89 8.26
N ASP A 6 64.88 -33.79 8.17
CA ASP A 6 63.78 -34.66 7.66
C ASP A 6 62.52 -33.75 7.47
N ALA A 7 61.34 -34.34 7.23
CA ALA A 7 59.99 -33.76 7.05
C ALA A 7 59.48 -32.86 8.24
N GLU A 8 58.29 -32.22 8.25
CA GLU A 8 56.97 -32.63 7.75
C GLU A 8 55.94 -31.46 7.62
N GLU A 9 54.64 -31.77 7.49
CA GLU A 9 53.45 -30.91 7.23
C GLU A 9 53.25 -29.64 8.10
N GLY A 10 52.38 -28.70 7.68
CA GLY A 10 51.89 -27.64 8.59
C GLY A 10 50.89 -26.56 8.10
N ASP A 11 49.59 -26.85 8.27
CA ASP A 11 48.50 -25.94 8.74
C ASP A 11 47.89 -24.78 7.88
N VAL A 12 46.60 -24.53 8.18
CA VAL A 12 45.56 -23.81 7.47
C VAL A 12 45.54 -22.30 7.74
N ARG A 13 45.65 -21.48 6.69
CA ARG A 13 45.47 -20.02 6.80
C ARG A 13 43.98 -19.62 6.92
N THR A 14 43.49 -19.42 8.14
CA THR A 14 42.07 -19.09 8.39
C THR A 14 41.84 -17.68 8.95
N LYS A 15 40.75 -17.00 8.51
CA LYS A 15 40.16 -15.74 9.05
C LYS A 15 41.01 -14.47 8.76
N HIS A 16 40.42 -13.34 8.34
CA HIS A 16 39.21 -12.73 8.92
C HIS A 16 38.25 -12.13 7.88
N LYS A 17 36.94 -12.34 8.13
CA LYS A 17 35.82 -11.68 7.45
C LYS A 17 35.35 -10.50 8.30
N LYS A 18 35.46 -9.26 7.82
CA LYS A 18 34.85 -8.09 8.50
C LYS A 18 33.41 -7.91 8.03
N GLU A 19 32.49 -8.01 8.97
CA GLU A 19 31.04 -7.88 8.74
C GLU A 19 30.60 -6.44 9.07
N VAL A 20 30.20 -5.66 8.05
CA VAL A 20 29.78 -4.27 8.23
C VAL A 20 28.28 -4.21 8.48
N LYS A 21 27.91 -4.00 9.75
CA LYS A 21 26.54 -4.04 10.26
C LYS A 21 25.88 -2.66 10.22
N LEU A 22 25.38 -2.24 9.06
CA LEU A 22 24.70 -0.94 8.92
C LEU A 22 23.31 -0.98 9.57
N LYS A 23 23.00 0.01 10.43
CA LYS A 23 21.73 0.09 11.16
C LYS A 23 20.64 0.76 10.31
N ARG A 24 19.40 0.24 10.42
CA ARG A 24 18.19 1.00 10.06
C ARG A 24 18.04 2.22 10.98
N LEU A 25 17.66 3.35 10.42
CA LEU A 25 17.00 4.47 11.10
C LEU A 25 15.83 4.97 10.24
N HIS A 26 14.85 5.63 10.86
CA HIS A 26 13.69 6.23 10.20
C HIS A 26 13.47 7.64 10.75
N THR A 27 13.70 8.64 9.88
CA THR A 27 13.17 10.00 9.84
C THR A 27 13.54 10.52 8.43
N GLY A 28 12.90 11.52 7.82
CA GLY A 28 11.80 12.40 8.20
C GLY A 28 11.88 13.60 7.24
N ALA A 29 10.79 13.96 6.55
CA ALA A 29 10.86 14.87 5.39
C ALA A 29 10.75 16.36 5.75
N GLY A 30 11.29 17.25 4.89
CA GLY A 30 10.95 18.67 4.88
C GLY A 30 11.89 19.59 4.09
N GLY A 31 11.34 20.35 3.12
CA GLY A 31 11.81 21.70 2.77
C GLY A 31 12.84 21.88 1.64
N ASP A 32 12.36 21.95 0.40
CA ASP A 32 12.39 23.13 -0.51
C ASP A 32 13.51 24.21 -0.46
N PRO A 33 13.74 24.98 -1.56
CA PRO A 33 13.51 24.68 -2.99
C PRO A 33 14.67 25.12 -3.92
N ILE A 34 14.53 24.80 -5.21
CA ILE A 34 15.43 25.26 -6.29
C ILE A 34 15.31 26.79 -6.49
N LYS A 35 16.45 27.47 -6.70
CA LYS A 35 16.49 28.83 -7.30
C LYS A 35 17.07 28.79 -8.70
N SER A 36 16.30 29.29 -9.66
CA SER A 36 16.74 29.53 -11.04
C SER A 36 17.60 30.79 -11.14
N SER A 37 18.46 30.83 -12.15
CA SER A 37 19.32 31.98 -12.47
C SER A 37 18.69 32.85 -13.58
N SER A 38 18.63 34.16 -13.35
CA SER A 38 18.51 35.15 -14.43
C SER A 38 19.08 36.51 -13.99
N SER A 39 19.15 37.45 -14.93
CA SER A 39 20.17 38.52 -14.98
C SER A 39 19.85 39.82 -14.23
N LYS A 40 20.91 40.62 -14.07
CA LYS A 40 20.96 41.87 -13.27
C LYS A 40 20.16 43.04 -13.87
N THR A 41 19.52 43.76 -12.95
CA THR A 41 19.22 45.20 -12.92
C THR A 41 19.79 46.13 -14.01
N THR A 42 18.94 47.04 -14.51
CA THR A 42 19.25 48.47 -14.74
C THR A 42 18.07 49.33 -14.22
N LYS A 43 18.24 50.67 -14.10
CA LYS A 43 17.38 51.54 -13.26
C LYS A 43 17.32 53.01 -13.75
N SER A 44 16.14 53.48 -14.15
CA SER A 44 15.82 54.91 -14.42
C SER A 44 14.28 55.09 -14.45
N GLN A 45 13.67 55.82 -13.51
CA GLN A 45 13.41 57.29 -13.49
C GLN A 45 12.13 57.74 -14.23
N GLN A 46 11.10 58.12 -13.44
CA GLN A 46 10.15 59.26 -13.58
C GLN A 46 8.90 58.99 -12.69
N LYS A 47 8.04 59.95 -12.30
CA LYS A 47 8.16 61.32 -11.73
C LYS A 47 6.71 61.77 -11.39
N ARG A 48 6.47 62.51 -10.29
CA ARG A 48 5.15 63.09 -9.87
C ARG A 48 4.09 62.06 -9.41
N ASP A 49 3.09 62.37 -8.55
CA ASP A 49 2.80 63.52 -7.65
C ASP A 49 2.22 62.93 -6.33
N ARG A 50 2.48 63.47 -5.12
CA ARG A 50 1.71 64.52 -4.40
C ARG A 50 0.17 64.36 -4.50
N SER A 51 -0.61 64.16 -3.43
CA SER A 51 -0.37 63.81 -2.01
C SER A 51 -1.70 63.21 -1.45
N GLU A 52 -2.14 63.15 -0.19
CA GLU A 52 -1.81 63.72 1.14
C GLU A 52 -2.44 62.80 2.25
N SER A 53 -2.56 63.26 3.50
CA SER A 53 -3.17 62.54 4.66
C SER A 53 -4.16 63.45 5.41
N PRO A 54 -5.05 62.95 6.32
CA PRO A 54 -4.65 62.78 7.74
C PRO A 54 -5.43 61.71 8.57
N GLY A 55 -4.97 61.46 9.82
CA GLY A 55 -5.60 60.58 10.84
C GLY A 55 -4.65 59.46 11.32
N LYS A 56 -3.74 59.61 12.31
CA LYS A 56 -3.79 60.26 13.65
C LYS A 56 -4.83 59.59 14.59
N VAL A 57 -4.51 59.13 15.81
CA VAL A 57 -3.28 59.23 16.65
C VAL A 57 -2.98 57.92 17.42
N ARG A 58 -1.70 57.73 17.80
CA ARG A 58 -1.15 56.72 18.74
C ARG A 58 -1.55 56.92 20.21
N THR A 59 -1.37 55.89 21.06
CA THR A 59 -1.03 55.90 22.52
C THR A 59 -0.93 54.45 23.03
N LEU A 60 -0.20 54.01 24.06
CA LEU A 60 1.19 54.20 24.60
C LEU A 60 1.62 52.80 25.17
N LYS A 61 2.88 52.32 25.17
CA LYS A 61 4.09 52.66 25.96
C LYS A 61 3.94 52.57 27.51
N THR A 62 4.84 51.95 28.30
CA THR A 62 6.16 51.30 28.01
C THR A 62 6.77 50.53 29.24
N GLN A 63 7.70 49.58 29.00
CA GLN A 63 8.66 48.89 29.93
C GLN A 63 8.09 47.88 30.97
N GLU A 64 8.68 46.72 31.36
CA GLU A 64 10.05 46.12 31.42
C GLU A 64 10.97 46.53 32.60
N PRO A 65 11.97 45.72 33.08
CA PRO A 65 12.38 44.33 32.74
C PRO A 65 12.70 43.35 33.94
N LEU A 66 13.09 42.10 33.59
CA LEU A 66 14.03 41.08 34.19
C LEU A 66 14.70 41.32 35.60
N ILE A 67 15.07 40.33 36.45
CA ILE A 67 16.13 39.27 36.34
C ILE A 67 15.95 38.14 37.44
N SER A 68 16.69 37.01 37.36
CA SER A 68 16.71 35.79 38.23
C SER A 68 17.62 35.90 39.51
N THR A 69 17.63 35.03 40.56
CA THR A 69 18.14 33.63 40.62
C THR A 69 18.04 32.90 42.02
N SER A 70 17.76 31.57 42.01
CA SER A 70 18.38 30.46 42.81
C SER A 70 18.13 30.13 44.32
N ARG A 71 17.99 28.80 44.60
CA ARG A 71 18.60 27.96 45.71
C ARG A 71 18.14 28.18 47.20
N LYS A 72 18.14 27.20 48.16
CA LYS A 72 18.45 25.73 48.22
C LYS A 72 17.98 25.02 49.53
N SER A 73 17.55 23.74 49.47
CA SER A 73 17.63 22.66 50.52
C SER A 73 16.91 22.88 51.89
N ARG A 74 16.77 21.93 52.86
CA ARG A 74 17.34 20.59 53.27
C ARG A 74 16.28 19.92 54.23
N THR A 75 16.22 18.70 54.81
CA THR A 75 16.91 17.36 54.94
C THR A 75 15.81 16.40 55.53
N LYS A 76 15.62 15.07 55.35
CA LYS A 76 16.34 13.84 54.91
C LYS A 76 17.03 12.97 56.00
N LYS A 77 16.27 12.02 56.60
CA LYS A 77 16.75 10.70 57.13
C LYS A 77 15.84 9.59 56.54
N HIS A 78 16.31 8.44 56.00
CA HIS A 78 17.28 7.40 56.46
C HIS A 78 16.63 6.37 57.44
N SER A 79 16.93 5.06 57.39
CA SER A 79 18.02 4.28 56.72
C SER A 79 17.70 2.77 56.70
N ASN A 80 18.32 1.84 55.93
CA ASN A 80 19.20 1.80 54.73
C ASN A 80 19.34 0.30 54.26
N ASP A 81 19.83 0.03 53.03
CA ASP A 81 20.87 -0.95 52.55
C ASP A 81 20.95 -2.43 53.08
N GLU A 82 21.48 -3.47 52.40
CA GLU A 82 22.06 -3.76 51.05
C GLU A 82 21.93 -5.31 50.78
N GLU A 83 21.92 -5.85 49.55
CA GLU A 83 23.05 -6.47 48.76
C GLU A 83 24.02 -7.45 49.49
N SER A 84 24.66 -8.47 48.88
CA SER A 84 24.80 -8.91 47.46
C SER A 84 25.20 -10.42 47.32
N GLU A 85 25.23 -10.96 46.08
CA GLU A 85 25.87 -12.23 45.59
C GLU A 85 25.46 -13.60 46.27
N GLY A 86 25.70 -14.80 45.70
CA GLY A 86 26.16 -15.22 44.37
C GLY A 86 26.49 -16.75 44.24
N SER A 87 26.50 -17.29 43.01
CA SER A 87 27.17 -18.54 42.55
C SER A 87 26.68 -20.00 42.85
N GLN A 88 26.30 -20.69 41.76
CA GLN A 88 26.81 -22.01 41.26
C GLN A 88 26.25 -23.43 41.66
N LYS A 89 25.62 -24.05 40.63
CA LYS A 89 25.94 -25.38 39.99
C LYS A 89 25.43 -26.75 40.54
N LYS A 90 24.96 -27.54 39.54
CA LYS A 90 25.10 -29.01 39.27
C LYS A 90 23.90 -29.98 39.47
N LYS A 91 23.83 -30.92 38.50
CA LYS A 91 22.97 -32.12 38.33
C LYS A 91 23.25 -33.17 39.45
N ALA A 92 22.50 -34.26 39.71
CA ALA A 92 21.64 -35.08 38.83
C ALA A 92 20.79 -36.17 39.57
N LYS A 93 19.86 -36.80 38.82
CA LYS A 93 19.55 -38.27 38.76
C LYS A 93 18.88 -39.00 39.95
N ARG A 94 17.58 -39.32 39.79
CA ARG A 94 16.95 -40.67 39.92
C ARG A 94 15.54 -40.61 39.27
N GLN A 95 15.17 -41.42 38.28
CA GLN A 95 14.91 -42.87 38.22
C GLN A 95 13.70 -43.35 39.05
N THR A 96 12.60 -43.63 38.35
CA THR A 96 11.63 -44.67 38.70
C THR A 96 11.10 -45.30 37.41
N GLU A 97 11.11 -46.62 37.32
CA GLU A 97 10.60 -47.37 36.18
C GLU A 97 9.17 -47.85 36.48
N LYS A 98 8.31 -47.89 35.45
CA LYS A 98 7.25 -48.91 35.37
C LYS A 98 6.78 -49.07 33.93
N ALA A 99 6.88 -50.30 33.42
CA ALA A 99 6.51 -50.64 32.06
C ALA A 99 5.04 -51.13 31.98
N VAL A 100 4.36 -50.69 30.93
CA VAL A 100 3.36 -51.41 30.13
C VAL A 100 2.32 -52.26 30.87
N LYS A 101 1.05 -51.82 30.76
CA LYS A 101 -0.01 -52.69 30.26
C LYS A 101 -0.80 -51.94 29.19
N LYS A 102 -1.19 -52.62 28.11
CA LYS A 102 -2.11 -52.09 27.09
C LYS A 102 -3.54 -52.04 27.64
N GLU A 103 -4.36 -51.15 27.09
CA GLU A 103 -5.65 -51.48 26.43
C GLU A 103 -5.86 -50.50 25.26
N GLU A 104 -6.88 -50.72 24.42
CA GLU A 104 -7.07 -50.01 23.14
C GLU A 104 -8.11 -48.88 23.23
N GLY A 105 -8.02 -47.92 22.29
CA GLY A 105 -8.94 -46.77 22.20
C GLY A 105 -8.56 -45.88 21.01
N GLY A 106 -9.06 -46.21 19.82
CA GLY A 106 -8.55 -45.67 18.57
C GLY A 106 -9.17 -44.34 18.13
N HIS A 107 -8.32 -43.34 17.86
CA HIS A 107 -8.63 -42.24 16.94
C HIS A 107 -7.53 -42.14 15.86
N PRO A 108 -7.87 -42.12 14.56
CA PRO A 108 -6.88 -42.02 13.50
C PRO A 108 -6.37 -40.57 13.38
N VAL A 109 -5.29 -40.26 14.10
CA VAL A 109 -4.54 -39.01 13.91
C VAL A 109 -4.11 -38.91 12.44
N SER A 110 -4.49 -37.82 11.77
CA SER A 110 -4.16 -37.59 10.37
C SER A 110 -2.64 -37.51 10.18
N LYS A 111 -2.08 -38.57 9.59
CA LYS A 111 -0.65 -38.65 9.27
C LYS A 111 -0.30 -37.54 8.28
N LYS A 112 0.30 -36.45 8.78
CA LYS A 112 1.10 -35.55 7.95
C LYS A 112 2.19 -36.39 7.29
N VAL A 113 2.06 -36.64 5.99
CA VAL A 113 3.07 -37.34 5.20
C VAL A 113 4.38 -36.57 5.34
N LYS A 114 5.37 -37.19 5.99
CA LYS A 114 6.74 -36.68 5.95
C LYS A 114 7.24 -36.93 4.52
N ARG A 115 7.31 -35.85 3.74
CA ARG A 115 8.01 -35.84 2.44
C ARG A 115 9.38 -36.49 2.60
N THR A 116 9.78 -37.31 1.63
CA THR A 116 11.05 -38.06 1.74
C THR A 116 12.26 -37.12 1.76
N LYS A 117 13.42 -37.66 2.16
CA LYS A 117 14.66 -36.87 2.13
C LYS A 117 15.04 -36.52 0.70
N GLU A 118 14.77 -37.41 -0.27
CA GLU A 118 14.93 -37.11 -1.71
C GLU A 118 14.00 -35.99 -2.17
N GLU A 119 12.68 -36.08 -1.96
CA GLU A 119 11.70 -35.05 -2.36
C GLU A 119 12.08 -33.62 -1.89
N ILE A 120 12.64 -33.52 -0.68
CA ILE A 120 13.04 -32.26 -0.06
C ILE A 120 14.29 -31.70 -0.75
N GLU A 121 15.22 -32.55 -1.16
CA GLU A 121 16.46 -32.15 -1.82
C GLU A 121 16.27 -31.90 -3.32
N GLU A 122 15.43 -32.66 -4.00
CA GLU A 122 14.96 -32.37 -5.37
C GLU A 122 14.26 -31.01 -5.43
N ALA A 123 13.34 -30.73 -4.51
CA ALA A 123 12.65 -29.44 -4.42
C ALA A 123 13.60 -28.27 -4.04
N ARG A 124 14.77 -28.56 -3.47
CA ARG A 124 15.85 -27.58 -3.26
C ARG A 124 16.66 -27.37 -4.53
N GLN A 125 17.08 -28.43 -5.21
CA GLN A 125 17.84 -28.33 -6.45
C GLN A 125 17.03 -27.66 -7.57
N LEU A 126 15.73 -27.95 -7.69
CA LEU A 126 14.84 -27.24 -8.61
C LEU A 126 14.79 -25.74 -8.30
N LYS A 127 14.69 -25.35 -7.03
CA LYS A 127 14.76 -23.95 -6.61
C LYS A 127 16.12 -23.29 -6.82
N MET A 128 17.22 -24.03 -6.66
CA MET A 128 18.56 -23.53 -6.98
C MET A 128 18.65 -23.24 -8.48
N LYS A 129 18.25 -24.18 -9.33
CA LYS A 129 18.25 -24.02 -10.79
C LYS A 129 17.35 -22.87 -11.25
N MET A 130 16.10 -22.79 -10.80
CA MET A 130 15.21 -21.67 -11.15
C MET A 130 15.76 -20.31 -10.69
N LYS A 131 16.42 -20.26 -9.52
CA LYS A 131 17.08 -19.01 -9.06
C LYS A 131 18.32 -18.68 -9.89
N GLU A 132 19.10 -19.68 -10.29
CA GLU A 132 20.29 -19.50 -11.12
C GLU A 132 19.90 -19.05 -12.54
N GLU A 133 18.83 -19.61 -13.09
CA GLU A 133 18.18 -19.19 -14.34
C GLU A 133 17.61 -17.76 -14.24
N GLU A 134 16.89 -17.43 -13.15
CA GLU A 134 16.43 -16.06 -12.84
C GLU A 134 17.60 -15.05 -12.66
N GLU A 135 18.77 -15.53 -12.23
CA GLU A 135 19.96 -14.72 -11.99
C GLU A 135 20.83 -14.54 -13.24
N GLN A 136 20.83 -15.52 -14.15
CA GLN A 136 21.42 -15.42 -15.49
C GLN A 136 20.54 -14.58 -16.44
N ASN A 137 19.22 -14.75 -16.36
CA ASN A 137 18.23 -14.00 -17.15
C ASN A 137 17.87 -12.64 -16.53
N ARG A 138 18.62 -12.20 -15.50
CA ARG A 138 18.47 -10.89 -14.87
C ARG A 138 19.01 -9.81 -15.81
N TRP A 139 18.12 -8.99 -16.37
CA TRP A 139 18.52 -7.91 -17.29
C TRP A 139 19.51 -6.94 -16.65
N ARG A 140 20.69 -6.80 -17.26
CA ARG A 140 21.76 -5.88 -16.86
C ARG A 140 21.71 -4.61 -17.70
N TRP A 141 20.59 -3.89 -17.62
CA TRP A 141 20.30 -2.68 -18.41
C TRP A 141 21.40 -1.59 -18.35
N TRP A 142 22.23 -1.59 -17.30
CA TRP A 142 23.37 -0.68 -17.15
C TRP A 142 24.60 -1.02 -18.04
N GLU A 143 24.60 -2.19 -18.69
CA GLU A 143 25.63 -2.62 -19.66
C GLU A 143 25.21 -2.40 -21.12
N GLU A 144 23.94 -2.08 -21.36
CA GLU A 144 23.42 -1.83 -22.71
C GLU A 144 23.73 -0.40 -23.20
N LYS A 145 23.56 -0.18 -24.50
CA LYS A 145 23.65 1.17 -25.08
C LYS A 145 22.49 2.01 -24.57
N LYS A 146 22.79 3.25 -24.14
CA LYS A 146 21.76 4.23 -23.81
C LYS A 146 20.89 4.52 -25.05
N TYR A 147 19.60 4.71 -24.81
CA TYR A 147 18.68 5.27 -25.82
C TYR A 147 19.12 6.69 -26.24
N GLU A 148 18.62 7.12 -27.40
CA GLU A 148 18.71 8.51 -27.84
C GLU A 148 17.89 9.44 -26.92
N ASP A 149 18.30 10.71 -26.83
CA ASP A 149 17.69 11.65 -25.87
C ASP A 149 16.18 11.82 -26.12
N GLY A 150 15.39 11.56 -25.07
CA GLY A 150 13.93 11.56 -25.11
C GLY A 150 13.33 10.16 -25.17
N VAL A 151 13.93 9.21 -25.89
CA VAL A 151 13.43 7.83 -26.02
C VAL A 151 13.50 7.07 -24.68
N LYS A 152 12.56 6.16 -24.45
CA LYS A 152 12.43 5.33 -23.23
C LYS A 152 12.44 3.83 -23.50
N TRP A 153 12.08 3.43 -24.71
CA TRP A 153 12.04 2.04 -25.18
C TRP A 153 12.02 2.01 -26.72
N MET A 154 12.44 0.88 -27.30
CA MET A 154 12.29 0.60 -28.73
C MET A 154 11.10 -0.33 -29.01
N SER A 155 10.74 -1.18 -28.05
CA SER A 155 9.64 -2.13 -28.10
C SER A 155 9.01 -2.35 -26.71
N LEU A 156 7.68 -2.42 -26.68
CA LEU A 156 6.83 -2.49 -25.50
C LEU A 156 5.54 -3.25 -25.81
N GLU A 157 5.35 -4.40 -25.18
CA GLU A 157 4.13 -5.23 -25.25
C GLU A 157 3.62 -5.56 -23.85
N HIS A 158 2.30 -5.62 -23.66
CA HIS A 158 1.66 -5.97 -22.38
C HIS A 158 0.20 -6.39 -22.61
N ASN A 159 -0.43 -7.01 -21.61
CA ASN A 159 -1.83 -7.49 -21.68
C ASN A 159 -2.86 -6.46 -21.18
N GLY A 160 -2.53 -5.17 -21.18
CA GLY A 160 -3.40 -4.12 -20.65
C GLY A 160 -3.65 -4.19 -19.13
N PRO A 161 -4.41 -3.24 -18.56
CA PRO A 161 -4.75 -3.22 -17.14
C PRO A 161 -5.84 -4.26 -16.78
N TYR A 162 -5.76 -4.79 -15.57
CA TYR A 162 -6.77 -5.66 -14.98
C TYR A 162 -7.87 -4.82 -14.29
N PHE A 163 -9.12 -4.97 -14.72
CA PHE A 163 -10.26 -4.24 -14.16
C PHE A 163 -10.73 -4.84 -12.82
N PRO A 164 -11.23 -4.00 -11.89
CA PRO A 164 -11.88 -4.49 -10.68
C PRO A 164 -13.17 -5.27 -11.03
N PRO A 165 -13.54 -6.32 -10.28
CA PRO A 165 -14.79 -7.05 -10.52
C PRO A 165 -16.03 -6.14 -10.52
N GLU A 166 -17.03 -6.51 -11.31
CA GLU A 166 -18.31 -5.81 -11.34
C GLU A 166 -19.09 -5.92 -10.03
N TYR A 167 -19.97 -4.94 -9.82
CA TYR A 167 -20.76 -4.87 -8.60
C TYR A 167 -21.66 -6.10 -8.45
N GLN A 168 -21.65 -6.69 -7.25
CA GLN A 168 -22.57 -7.75 -6.88
C GLN A 168 -23.66 -7.16 -5.97
N PRO A 169 -24.95 -7.19 -6.37
CA PRO A 169 -26.05 -6.65 -5.60
C PRO A 169 -26.11 -7.18 -4.17
N LEU A 170 -26.76 -6.43 -3.28
CA LEU A 170 -27.05 -6.90 -1.93
C LEU A 170 -28.02 -8.11 -1.96
N PRO A 171 -27.82 -9.10 -1.08
CA PRO A 171 -28.84 -10.13 -0.81
C PRO A 171 -30.17 -9.50 -0.35
N ASP A 172 -31.31 -10.06 -0.78
CA ASP A 172 -32.64 -9.48 -0.51
C ASP A 172 -33.04 -9.42 0.98
N ASP A 173 -32.38 -10.20 1.83
CA ASP A 173 -32.47 -10.12 3.29
C ASP A 173 -31.85 -8.84 3.87
N VAL A 174 -30.87 -8.24 3.18
CA VAL A 174 -30.18 -7.02 3.61
C VAL A 174 -30.86 -5.77 3.03
N SER A 175 -31.10 -4.80 3.91
CA SER A 175 -32.02 -3.70 3.66
C SER A 175 -31.40 -2.35 3.95
N PHE A 176 -31.59 -1.38 3.05
CA PHE A 176 -31.42 0.03 3.38
C PHE A 176 -32.72 0.58 4.00
N TYR A 177 -32.62 1.46 4.98
CA TYR A 177 -33.78 2.14 5.57
C TYR A 177 -33.64 3.66 5.50
N TYR A 178 -34.75 4.32 5.21
CA TYR A 178 -34.88 5.77 5.27
C TYR A 178 -36.03 6.15 6.20
N ASN A 179 -35.75 6.95 7.23
CA ASN A 179 -36.70 7.39 8.23
C ASN A 179 -37.52 6.22 8.83
N GLY A 180 -36.84 5.11 9.13
CA GLY A 180 -37.42 3.88 9.69
C GLY A 180 -38.19 2.98 8.71
N LYS A 181 -38.23 3.29 7.40
CA LYS A 181 -38.90 2.48 6.37
C LYS A 181 -37.88 1.79 5.47
N LYS A 182 -38.06 0.49 5.17
CA LYS A 182 -37.24 -0.25 4.19
C LYS A 182 -37.40 0.38 2.81
N VAL A 183 -36.28 0.64 2.13
CA VAL A 183 -36.20 1.18 0.77
C VAL A 183 -35.26 0.28 -0.03
N LYS A 184 -35.71 -0.26 -1.16
CA LYS A 184 -34.82 -0.95 -2.11
C LYS A 184 -34.20 0.11 -3.03
N LEU A 185 -32.87 0.12 -3.10
CA LEU A 185 -32.11 1.07 -3.90
C LEU A 185 -31.94 0.56 -5.34
N SER A 186 -31.62 1.48 -6.25
CA SER A 186 -31.06 1.15 -7.57
C SER A 186 -29.61 0.70 -7.44
N LEU A 187 -29.12 -0.18 -8.33
CA LEU A 187 -27.79 -0.80 -8.17
C LEU A 187 -26.64 0.22 -8.07
N ALA A 188 -26.73 1.35 -8.79
CA ALA A 188 -25.74 2.42 -8.72
C ALA A 188 -25.79 3.17 -7.37
N ALA A 189 -26.99 3.47 -6.86
CA ALA A 189 -27.16 4.02 -5.52
C ALA A 189 -26.77 3.02 -4.42
N GLU A 190 -26.95 1.71 -4.65
CA GLU A 190 -26.63 0.62 -3.72
C GLU A 190 -25.11 0.39 -3.58
N GLU A 191 -24.35 0.36 -4.67
CA GLU A 191 -22.87 0.30 -4.64
C GLU A 191 -22.29 1.49 -3.85
N VAL A 192 -22.81 2.69 -4.11
CA VAL A 192 -22.34 3.93 -3.46
C VAL A 192 -22.77 4.02 -1.98
N ALA A 193 -24.00 3.62 -1.65
CA ALA A 193 -24.45 3.50 -0.26
C ALA A 193 -23.59 2.50 0.52
N LEU A 194 -23.22 1.38 -0.11
CA LEU A 194 -22.35 0.38 0.48
C LEU A 194 -20.95 0.96 0.80
N PHE A 195 -20.35 1.82 -0.03
CA PHE A 195 -19.06 2.43 0.29
C PHE A 195 -19.10 3.26 1.58
N PHE A 196 -20.18 3.99 1.83
CA PHE A 196 -20.36 4.72 3.10
C PHE A 196 -20.64 3.76 4.26
N ALA A 197 -21.46 2.73 4.05
CA ALA A 197 -21.73 1.70 5.04
C ALA A 197 -20.47 0.92 5.47
N GLN A 198 -19.54 0.64 4.55
CA GLN A 198 -18.24 0.05 4.87
C GLN A 198 -17.38 0.91 5.81
N MET A 199 -17.66 2.22 5.88
CA MET A 199 -16.86 3.20 6.61
C MET A 199 -17.50 3.72 7.91
N LEU A 200 -18.68 3.25 8.35
CA LEU A 200 -19.38 3.82 9.53
C LEU A 200 -18.50 3.94 10.79
N ASP A 201 -17.71 2.92 11.11
CA ASP A 201 -16.79 2.89 12.27
C ASP A 201 -15.59 3.87 12.14
N HIS A 202 -15.39 4.53 10.99
CA HIS A 202 -14.20 5.32 10.69
C HIS A 202 -14.45 6.83 10.83
N GLU A 203 -13.54 7.52 11.52
CA GLU A 203 -13.39 9.00 11.65
C GLU A 203 -13.67 9.87 10.40
N TYR A 204 -13.75 9.32 9.19
CA TYR A 204 -14.21 10.07 8.02
C TYR A 204 -15.74 10.31 8.04
N THR A 205 -16.57 9.36 8.48
CA THR A 205 -18.05 9.47 8.42
C THR A 205 -18.64 10.45 9.45
N THR A 206 -17.84 10.88 10.43
CA THR A 206 -18.17 11.94 11.39
C THR A 206 -17.79 13.35 10.88
N LYS A 207 -16.93 13.47 9.86
CA LYS A 207 -16.52 14.77 9.29
C LYS A 207 -17.61 15.31 8.38
N GLN A 208 -18.09 16.52 8.68
CA GLN A 208 -19.13 17.21 7.92
C GLN A 208 -18.83 17.27 6.41
N VAL A 209 -17.63 17.74 6.03
CA VAL A 209 -17.19 17.81 4.63
C VAL A 209 -17.26 16.45 3.92
N PHE A 210 -16.92 15.36 4.60
CA PHE A 210 -17.00 14.00 4.04
C PHE A 210 -18.45 13.56 3.82
N ARG A 211 -19.32 13.83 4.81
CA ARG A 211 -20.76 13.53 4.75
C ARG A 211 -21.46 14.31 3.63
N GLU A 212 -21.17 15.59 3.51
CA GLU A 212 -21.75 16.50 2.50
C GLU A 212 -21.32 16.10 1.09
N ASN A 213 -20.02 15.91 0.85
CA ASN A 213 -19.51 15.46 -0.44
C ASN A 213 -20.07 14.08 -0.84
N PHE A 214 -20.10 13.14 0.11
CA PHE A 214 -20.71 11.82 -0.11
C PHE A 214 -22.18 11.96 -0.54
N PHE A 215 -22.98 12.71 0.22
CA PHE A 215 -24.41 12.84 -0.05
C PHE A 215 -24.69 13.55 -1.38
N ASN A 216 -23.89 14.57 -1.71
CA ASN A 216 -23.97 15.31 -2.97
C ASN A 216 -23.63 14.44 -4.18
N ASP A 217 -22.65 13.53 -4.09
CA ASP A 217 -22.33 12.61 -5.18
C ASP A 217 -23.29 11.41 -5.23
N TRP A 218 -23.67 10.83 -4.09
CA TRP A 218 -24.63 9.72 -4.03
C TRP A 218 -25.98 10.09 -4.65
N ARG A 219 -26.47 11.31 -4.43
CA ARG A 219 -27.70 11.82 -5.10
C ARG A 219 -27.59 11.93 -6.63
N LYS A 220 -26.40 11.90 -7.23
CA LYS A 220 -26.22 11.89 -8.70
C LYS A 220 -26.48 10.50 -9.27
N GLU A 221 -26.00 9.47 -8.58
CA GLU A 221 -26.15 8.06 -8.99
C GLU A 221 -27.52 7.45 -8.64
N MET A 222 -28.34 8.16 -7.85
CA MET A 222 -29.76 7.84 -7.58
C MET A 222 -30.69 8.07 -8.79
N THR A 223 -31.85 7.38 -8.81
CA THR A 223 -32.98 7.70 -9.69
C THR A 223 -33.72 8.98 -9.26
N ALA A 224 -34.73 9.40 -10.03
CA ALA A 224 -35.55 10.57 -9.69
C ALA A 224 -36.42 10.35 -8.45
N GLU A 225 -36.91 9.13 -8.25
CA GLU A 225 -37.74 8.68 -7.14
C GLU A 225 -36.90 8.63 -5.86
N GLU A 226 -35.72 8.00 -5.91
CA GLU A 226 -34.74 7.95 -4.82
C GLU A 226 -34.30 9.35 -4.39
N ARG A 227 -33.95 10.23 -5.34
CA ARG A 227 -33.62 11.66 -5.07
C ARG A 227 -34.76 12.42 -4.40
N SER A 228 -36.01 12.07 -4.69
CA SER A 228 -37.19 12.75 -4.13
C SER A 228 -37.47 12.28 -2.70
N LEU A 229 -37.22 11.00 -2.41
CA LEU A 229 -37.38 10.40 -1.08
C LEU A 229 -36.23 10.73 -0.12
N ILE A 230 -34.98 10.49 -0.54
CA ILE A 230 -33.79 10.49 0.32
C ILE A 230 -33.20 11.90 0.38
N GLN A 231 -33.80 12.76 1.20
CA GLN A 231 -33.50 14.20 1.27
C GLN A 231 -32.46 14.58 2.35
N GLN A 232 -32.26 13.76 3.38
CA GLN A 232 -31.36 14.05 4.51
C GLN A 232 -30.54 12.82 4.91
N LEU A 233 -29.22 12.95 5.00
CA LEU A 233 -28.33 11.83 5.35
C LEU A 233 -28.58 11.32 6.78
N GLU A 234 -29.04 12.18 7.68
CA GLU A 234 -29.33 11.91 9.09
C GLU A 234 -30.54 10.98 9.27
N LYS A 235 -31.36 10.80 8.23
CA LYS A 235 -32.49 9.85 8.18
C LYS A 235 -32.14 8.54 7.49
N CYS A 236 -30.92 8.39 6.98
CA CYS A 236 -30.45 7.19 6.30
C CYS A 236 -29.82 6.22 7.30
N ASP A 237 -30.33 5.00 7.40
CA ASP A 237 -29.73 3.93 8.20
C ASP A 237 -28.97 2.95 7.29
N PHE A 238 -27.67 2.82 7.56
CA PHE A 238 -26.74 1.96 6.85
C PHE A 238 -26.34 0.73 7.69
N GLY A 239 -27.00 0.50 8.83
CA GLY A 239 -26.64 -0.51 9.83
C GLY A 239 -26.61 -1.94 9.30
N GLU A 240 -27.63 -2.38 8.56
CA GLU A 240 -27.63 -3.74 7.96
C GLU A 240 -26.52 -3.91 6.91
N LEU A 241 -26.30 -2.91 6.04
CA LEU A 241 -25.22 -2.91 5.03
C LEU A 241 -23.83 -3.00 5.70
N HIS A 242 -23.67 -2.30 6.82
CA HIS A 242 -22.45 -2.30 7.61
C HIS A 242 -22.25 -3.62 8.38
N ASN A 243 -23.32 -4.20 8.92
CA ASN A 243 -23.30 -5.52 9.56
C ASN A 243 -22.97 -6.63 8.54
N LEU A 244 -23.52 -6.57 7.33
CA LEU A 244 -23.13 -7.44 6.21
C LEU A 244 -21.64 -7.29 5.89
N HIS A 245 -21.11 -6.07 5.87
CA HIS A 245 -19.67 -5.86 5.65
C HIS A 245 -18.83 -6.48 6.76
N LYS A 246 -19.17 -6.25 8.04
CA LYS A 246 -18.51 -6.88 9.20
C LYS A 246 -18.55 -8.41 9.08
N ALA A 247 -19.70 -9.00 8.76
CA ALA A 247 -19.84 -10.44 8.53
C ALA A 247 -18.96 -10.95 7.37
N LYS A 248 -18.94 -10.25 6.23
CA LYS A 248 -18.07 -10.58 5.08
C LYS A 248 -16.57 -10.48 5.46
N VAL A 249 -16.17 -9.54 6.31
CA VAL A 249 -14.78 -9.38 6.78
C VAL A 249 -14.38 -10.51 7.75
N GLU A 250 -15.24 -10.88 8.71
CA GLU A 250 -14.96 -12.01 9.62
C GLU A 250 -14.99 -13.36 8.89
N ALA A 251 -15.93 -13.57 7.96
CA ALA A 251 -15.92 -14.73 7.08
C ALA A 251 -14.60 -14.83 6.30
N ARG A 252 -14.10 -13.72 5.72
CA ARG A 252 -12.81 -13.68 5.00
C ARG A 252 -11.61 -14.01 5.91
N LYS A 253 -11.63 -13.62 7.19
CA LYS A 253 -10.62 -14.03 8.17
C LYS A 253 -10.71 -15.54 8.45
N ASN A 254 -11.92 -16.07 8.57
CA ASN A 254 -12.21 -17.44 8.99
C ASN A 254 -12.19 -18.49 7.86
N MET A 255 -12.07 -18.11 6.58
CA MET A 255 -11.99 -19.05 5.45
C MET A 255 -10.97 -20.18 5.69
N SER A 256 -11.25 -21.36 5.14
CA SER A 256 -10.36 -22.51 5.17
C SER A 256 -9.00 -22.21 4.52
N LYS A 257 -8.03 -23.10 4.76
CA LYS A 257 -6.71 -22.99 4.13
C LYS A 257 -6.81 -23.25 2.61
N GLU A 258 -7.75 -24.09 2.22
CA GLU A 258 -8.03 -24.56 0.88
C GLU A 258 -8.63 -23.42 0.03
N GLU A 259 -9.64 -22.72 0.54
CA GLU A 259 -10.19 -21.50 -0.10
C GLU A 259 -9.14 -20.38 -0.20
N LYS A 260 -8.35 -20.17 0.88
CA LYS A 260 -7.25 -19.18 0.88
C LYS A 260 -6.16 -19.51 -0.14
N GLN A 261 -5.91 -20.79 -0.40
CA GLN A 261 -4.96 -21.23 -1.43
C GLN A 261 -5.54 -21.05 -2.84
N ALA A 262 -6.79 -21.46 -3.08
CA ALA A 262 -7.46 -21.26 -4.37
C ALA A 262 -7.56 -19.78 -4.75
N LEU A 263 -7.92 -18.90 -3.81
CA LEU A 263 -7.96 -17.44 -4.02
C LEU A 263 -6.57 -16.86 -4.31
N LYS A 264 -5.50 -17.42 -3.71
CA LYS A 264 -4.13 -17.04 -4.01
C LYS A 264 -3.72 -17.47 -5.42
N GLU A 265 -4.06 -18.69 -5.84
CA GLU A 265 -3.76 -19.21 -7.18
C GLU A 265 -4.51 -18.43 -8.28
N ALA A 266 -5.77 -18.06 -8.05
CA ALA A 266 -6.51 -17.17 -8.94
C ALA A 266 -5.84 -15.79 -9.07
N ASN A 267 -5.41 -15.20 -7.95
CA ASN A 267 -4.65 -13.94 -7.97
C ASN A 267 -3.27 -14.08 -8.61
N GLN A 268 -2.64 -15.25 -8.53
CA GLN A 268 -1.35 -15.51 -9.17
C GLN A 268 -1.51 -15.55 -10.70
N LYS A 269 -2.49 -16.27 -11.24
CA LYS A 269 -2.80 -16.27 -12.70
C LYS A 269 -2.98 -14.86 -13.25
N ILE A 270 -3.82 -14.05 -12.59
CA ILE A 270 -4.03 -12.62 -12.91
C ILE A 270 -2.72 -11.80 -12.87
N THR A 271 -1.75 -12.18 -12.03
CA THR A 271 -0.44 -11.54 -11.92
C THR A 271 0.56 -12.05 -12.95
N ASP A 272 0.46 -13.31 -13.37
CA ASP A 272 1.32 -13.89 -14.41
C ASP A 272 0.91 -13.38 -15.81
N GLU A 273 -0.38 -13.08 -15.99
CA GLU A 273 -1.01 -12.54 -17.20
C GLU A 273 -0.85 -11.02 -17.32
N HIS A 274 -1.30 -10.23 -16.34
CA HIS A 274 -1.28 -8.76 -16.41
C HIS A 274 -0.15 -8.08 -15.60
N GLY A 275 0.58 -8.82 -14.76
CA GLY A 275 1.60 -8.25 -13.87
C GLY A 275 2.98 -8.05 -14.50
N PHE A 276 3.13 -8.30 -15.80
CA PHE A 276 4.38 -8.20 -16.54
C PHE A 276 4.18 -7.57 -17.92
N CYS A 277 5.22 -6.92 -18.43
CA CYS A 277 5.35 -6.48 -19.81
C CYS A 277 6.59 -7.10 -20.46
N LEU A 278 6.66 -7.04 -21.78
CA LEU A 278 7.89 -7.24 -22.53
C LEU A 278 8.42 -5.85 -22.92
N LEU A 279 9.52 -5.43 -22.31
CA LEU A 279 10.18 -4.15 -22.54
C LEU A 279 11.55 -4.41 -23.15
N ASP A 280 11.74 -4.02 -24.41
CA ASP A 280 12.97 -4.27 -25.17
C ASP A 280 13.47 -5.72 -25.11
N ARG A 281 12.50 -6.64 -25.25
CA ARG A 281 12.61 -8.11 -25.20
C ARG A 281 12.91 -8.70 -23.81
N HIS A 282 13.00 -7.88 -22.78
CA HIS A 282 13.15 -8.31 -21.39
C HIS A 282 11.78 -8.35 -20.69
N LYS A 283 11.52 -9.40 -19.91
CA LYS A 283 10.23 -9.55 -19.19
C LYS A 283 10.27 -8.78 -17.87
N GLU A 284 9.75 -7.57 -17.88
CA GLU A 284 9.75 -6.67 -16.73
C GLU A 284 8.43 -6.65 -15.96
N ARG A 285 8.50 -6.25 -14.68
CA ARG A 285 7.35 -6.33 -13.76
C ARG A 285 6.59 -5.01 -13.64
N ILE A 286 5.28 -5.04 -13.90
CA ILE A 286 4.42 -3.86 -13.83
C ILE A 286 4.10 -3.53 -12.36
N GLY A 287 4.31 -2.27 -11.96
CA GLY A 287 4.20 -1.80 -10.57
C GLY A 287 2.78 -1.84 -10.01
N ASN A 288 1.81 -1.24 -10.72
CA ASN A 288 0.38 -1.47 -10.49
C ASN A 288 -0.33 -1.66 -11.82
N PHE A 289 -0.76 -2.90 -12.08
CA PHE A 289 -1.54 -3.27 -13.27
C PHE A 289 -3.04 -3.36 -12.97
N LYS A 290 -3.46 -3.29 -11.70
CA LYS A 290 -4.87 -3.36 -11.30
C LYS A 290 -5.44 -1.96 -11.20
N ILE A 291 -6.50 -1.69 -11.97
CA ILE A 291 -7.27 -0.45 -11.87
C ILE A 291 -7.85 -0.34 -10.45
N GLU A 292 -7.80 0.87 -9.89
CA GLU A 292 -8.36 1.11 -8.55
C GLU A 292 -9.88 0.92 -8.57
N PRO A 293 -10.46 0.19 -7.59
CA PRO A 293 -11.91 0.03 -7.52
C PRO A 293 -12.61 1.36 -7.19
N PRO A 294 -13.89 1.52 -7.58
CA PRO A 294 -14.73 2.63 -7.12
C PRO A 294 -14.81 2.68 -5.59
N GLY A 295 -15.08 3.87 -5.04
CA GLY A 295 -15.14 4.10 -3.60
C GLY A 295 -15.17 5.59 -3.22
N LEU A 296 -15.11 5.91 -1.93
CA LEU A 296 -15.08 7.31 -1.47
C LEU A 296 -13.64 7.84 -1.34
N PHE A 297 -13.40 9.07 -1.80
CA PHE A 297 -12.09 9.71 -1.78
C PHE A 297 -11.67 10.05 -0.35
N ARG A 298 -10.58 9.43 0.13
CA ARG A 298 -10.04 9.60 1.49
C ARG A 298 -8.78 10.48 1.45
N GLY A 299 -8.99 11.75 1.08
CA GLY A 299 -7.94 12.77 1.06
C GLY A 299 -7.33 12.98 2.46
N ARG A 300 -6.01 13.20 2.51
CA ARG A 300 -5.26 13.34 3.78
C ARG A 300 -5.52 14.70 4.43
N GLY A 301 -5.59 14.74 5.76
CA GLY A 301 -5.85 15.96 6.52
C GLY A 301 -7.27 16.49 6.31
N GLU A 302 -7.42 17.80 6.20
CA GLU A 302 -8.70 18.48 5.96
C GLU A 302 -8.96 18.69 4.46
N HIS A 303 -8.78 17.65 3.64
CA HIS A 303 -8.89 17.78 2.20
C HIS A 303 -10.33 18.11 1.77
N PRO A 304 -10.58 19.21 1.02
CA PRO A 304 -11.94 19.70 0.76
C PRO A 304 -12.80 18.75 -0.10
N LYS A 305 -12.15 17.86 -0.88
CA LYS A 305 -12.81 16.82 -1.69
C LYS A 305 -12.96 15.47 -0.99
N GLN A 306 -12.64 15.36 0.31
CA GLN A 306 -12.84 14.09 1.04
C GLN A 306 -14.33 13.70 1.02
N GLY A 307 -14.64 12.42 0.81
CA GLY A 307 -16.02 11.90 0.72
C GLY A 307 -16.62 11.90 -0.69
N MET A 308 -16.02 12.61 -1.66
CA MET A 308 -16.46 12.55 -3.06
C MET A 308 -16.31 11.14 -3.65
N LEU A 309 -17.17 10.78 -4.59
CA LEU A 309 -17.20 9.46 -5.23
C LEU A 309 -16.08 9.33 -6.28
N LYS A 310 -15.14 8.41 -6.05
CA LYS A 310 -14.27 7.88 -7.08
C LYS A 310 -15.08 6.90 -7.94
N LYS A 311 -15.29 7.25 -9.20
CA LYS A 311 -16.05 6.44 -10.16
C LYS A 311 -15.26 5.21 -10.60
N ARG A 312 -15.99 4.19 -11.07
CA ARG A 312 -15.43 3.01 -11.74
C ARG A 312 -14.86 3.44 -13.09
N VAL A 313 -13.56 3.27 -13.29
CA VAL A 313 -12.89 3.52 -14.57
C VAL A 313 -13.33 2.46 -15.56
N GLN A 314 -13.86 2.87 -16.71
CA GLN A 314 -14.27 1.98 -17.81
C GLN A 314 -13.14 1.83 -18.85
N PRO A 315 -13.15 0.81 -19.72
CA PRO A 315 -12.21 0.71 -20.84
C PRO A 315 -12.24 1.97 -21.73
N GLU A 316 -13.40 2.57 -21.90
CA GLU A 316 -13.62 3.84 -22.62
C GLU A 316 -12.95 5.06 -21.96
N ASP A 317 -12.47 4.96 -20.72
CA ASP A 317 -11.67 5.98 -20.04
C ASP A 317 -10.15 5.77 -20.20
N VAL A 318 -9.73 4.55 -20.57
CA VAL A 318 -8.33 4.09 -20.57
C VAL A 318 -7.66 4.30 -21.92
N ILE A 319 -6.52 4.99 -21.89
CA ILE A 319 -5.56 5.09 -23.00
C ILE A 319 -4.49 4.01 -22.80
N ILE A 320 -4.28 3.19 -23.82
CA ILE A 320 -3.20 2.19 -23.87
C ILE A 320 -1.97 2.78 -24.58
N ASN A 321 -0.76 2.41 -24.16
CA ASN A 321 0.49 2.77 -24.84
C ASN A 321 1.40 1.54 -25.02
N CYS A 322 1.66 1.17 -26.27
CA CYS A 322 2.39 -0.04 -26.68
C CYS A 322 3.13 0.21 -28.00
N SER A 323 3.86 -0.76 -28.55
CA SER A 323 4.53 -0.58 -29.87
C SER A 323 3.60 -0.84 -31.05
N LYS A 324 3.87 -0.21 -32.19
CA LYS A 324 3.04 -0.29 -33.42
C LYS A 324 2.99 -1.68 -34.03
N ASP A 325 3.99 -2.49 -33.71
CA ASP A 325 4.27 -3.86 -34.15
C ASP A 325 4.05 -4.91 -33.04
N SER A 326 3.64 -4.48 -31.83
CA SER A 326 3.33 -5.37 -30.70
C SER A 326 1.88 -5.88 -30.73
N HIS A 327 1.60 -6.94 -29.98
CA HIS A 327 0.23 -7.38 -29.72
C HIS A 327 -0.50 -6.35 -28.83
N ILE A 328 -1.36 -5.53 -29.44
CA ILE A 328 -2.18 -4.54 -28.74
C ILE A 328 -3.16 -5.25 -27.77
N PRO A 329 -3.25 -4.81 -26.50
CA PRO A 329 -4.25 -5.32 -25.54
C PRO A 329 -5.66 -5.34 -26.11
N VAL A 330 -6.38 -6.45 -25.94
CA VAL A 330 -7.81 -6.54 -26.29
C VAL A 330 -8.64 -6.01 -25.11
N PRO A 331 -9.61 -5.09 -25.32
CA PRO A 331 -10.49 -4.61 -24.26
C PRO A 331 -11.47 -5.70 -23.80
N PRO A 332 -12.09 -5.56 -22.62
CA PRO A 332 -13.18 -6.43 -22.18
C PRO A 332 -14.29 -6.56 -23.23
N ALA A 333 -14.92 -7.74 -23.31
CA ALA A 333 -15.89 -8.03 -24.35
C ALA A 333 -17.06 -7.03 -24.37
N GLY A 334 -17.32 -6.43 -25.55
CA GLY A 334 -18.35 -5.39 -25.74
C GLY A 334 -17.86 -3.95 -25.56
N HIS A 335 -16.66 -3.74 -25.01
CA HIS A 335 -16.06 -2.43 -24.79
C HIS A 335 -14.95 -2.09 -25.82
N ARG A 336 -14.49 -0.84 -25.78
CA ARG A 336 -13.30 -0.35 -26.50
C ARG A 336 -12.42 0.51 -25.59
N TRP A 337 -11.12 0.56 -25.90
CA TRP A 337 -10.24 1.55 -25.28
C TRP A 337 -10.64 2.98 -25.69
N LYS A 338 -10.33 3.97 -24.85
CA LYS A 338 -10.44 5.39 -25.18
C LYS A 338 -9.59 5.74 -26.40
N GLU A 339 -8.36 5.23 -26.41
CA GLU A 339 -7.34 5.49 -27.42
C GLU A 339 -6.22 4.44 -27.27
N VAL A 340 -5.55 4.10 -28.38
CA VAL A 340 -4.29 3.34 -28.36
C VAL A 340 -3.20 4.24 -28.93
N ARG A 341 -2.12 4.43 -28.16
CA ARG A 341 -0.95 5.24 -28.51
C ARG A 341 0.29 4.37 -28.65
N HIS A 342 1.27 4.98 -29.31
CA HIS A 342 2.59 4.41 -29.56
C HIS A 342 3.65 5.49 -29.35
N ASP A 343 3.69 6.04 -28.13
CA ASP A 343 4.59 7.09 -27.70
C ASP A 343 5.73 6.50 -26.85
N ASN A 344 6.92 6.43 -27.43
CA ASN A 344 8.12 5.92 -26.78
C ASN A 344 8.94 6.98 -26.06
N THR A 345 8.42 8.21 -25.91
CA THR A 345 9.01 9.26 -25.06
C THR A 345 8.56 9.16 -23.59
N VAL A 346 7.50 8.38 -23.34
CA VAL A 346 6.89 8.16 -22.01
C VAL A 346 7.06 6.72 -21.52
N THR A 347 6.99 6.53 -20.20
CA THR A 347 7.23 5.24 -19.52
C THR A 347 5.96 4.56 -18.98
N TRP A 348 4.77 5.07 -19.29
CA TRP A 348 3.50 4.47 -18.86
C TRP A 348 2.92 3.57 -19.95
N LEU A 349 2.27 2.48 -19.51
CA LEU A 349 1.69 1.42 -20.35
C LEU A 349 0.18 1.60 -20.55
N ALA A 350 -0.49 2.13 -19.53
CA ALA A 350 -1.89 2.55 -19.58
C ALA A 350 -2.05 3.80 -18.71
N SER A 351 -2.98 4.67 -19.07
CA SER A 351 -3.35 5.86 -18.30
C SER A 351 -4.83 6.19 -18.46
N TRP A 352 -5.41 6.90 -17.49
CA TRP A 352 -6.80 7.36 -17.51
C TRP A 352 -6.90 8.66 -16.69
N THR A 353 -7.95 9.45 -16.89
CA THR A 353 -8.15 10.67 -16.09
C THR A 353 -9.06 10.36 -14.91
N GLU A 354 -8.60 10.57 -13.68
CA GLU A 354 -9.42 10.32 -12.49
C GLU A 354 -10.36 11.50 -12.16
N ASN A 355 -11.53 11.22 -11.59
CA ASN A 355 -12.66 12.17 -11.59
C ASN A 355 -12.71 13.15 -10.41
N ILE A 356 -11.81 13.05 -9.42
CA ILE A 356 -11.84 13.89 -8.21
C ILE A 356 -11.04 15.18 -8.42
N GLN A 357 -9.81 15.06 -8.90
CA GLN A 357 -8.84 16.13 -9.12
C GLN A 357 -8.61 16.41 -10.60
N GLY A 358 -8.91 15.45 -11.49
CA GLY A 358 -8.67 15.56 -12.93
C GLY A 358 -7.24 15.21 -13.33
N SER A 359 -6.49 14.53 -12.47
CA SER A 359 -5.13 14.05 -12.75
C SER A 359 -5.13 12.80 -13.64
N ILE A 360 -3.97 12.54 -14.24
CA ILE A 360 -3.59 11.34 -14.99
C ILE A 360 -2.53 10.59 -14.17
#